data_AF-A0A2K3PGW5-F1
#
_entry.id   AF-A0A2K3PGW5-F1
#
_cell.length_a   1.000
_cell.length_b   1.000
_cell.length_c   1.000
_cell.angle_alpha   90.00
_cell.angle_beta   90.00
_cell.angle_gamma   90.00
#
_symmetry.space_group_name_H-M   'P 1'
#
loop_
_entity.id
_entity.type
_entity.pdbx_description
1 polymer ?
#
loop_
_entity_poly.entity_id
_entity_poly.type
_entity_poly.pdbx_seq_one_letter_code
_entity_poly.pdbx_strand_id
1 'polypeptide(L)'
;MGLDHIIQQRLQSIKELILDICCTENAKTAGMAAVLIWNLWQNRNNCVWNDNKLSARQIGMKVGQMWNDWAIVQGLTEEQNYTAGVWGGDGVVYTRSPREFYMHRNQPHSRKIKYYGGRSYGTQRSN
;
A
#
# COMPACT_ATOMS: atom_id res chain seq x y z
N MET A 1 -40.59 -14.15 -2.72
CA MET A 1 -40.37 -14.11 -1.26
C MET A 1 -39.14 -14.89 -0.76
N GLY A 2 -38.40 -15.68 -1.57
CA GLY A 2 -37.23 -16.44 -1.07
C GLY A 2 -35.85 -15.83 -1.35
N LEU A 3 -35.63 -15.25 -2.53
CA LEU A 3 -34.31 -14.76 -2.96
C LEU A 3 -33.87 -13.50 -2.21
N ASP A 4 -34.79 -12.55 -2.00
CA ASP A 4 -34.53 -11.31 -1.26
C ASP A 4 -34.07 -11.59 0.18
N HIS A 5 -34.75 -12.51 0.88
CA HIS A 5 -34.39 -12.88 2.24
C HIS A 5 -33.00 -13.52 2.32
N ILE A 6 -32.65 -14.40 1.37
CA ILE A 6 -31.32 -15.03 1.31
C ILE A 6 -30.23 -14.00 1.03
N ILE A 7 -30.48 -13.04 0.14
CA ILE A 7 -29.54 -11.96 -0.17
C ILE A 7 -29.37 -11.04 1.04
N GLN A 8 -30.46 -10.62 1.67
CA GLN A 8 -30.42 -9.78 2.87
C GLN A 8 -29.67 -10.46 4.02
N GLN A 9 -29.92 -11.74 4.27
CA GLN A 9 -29.24 -12.50 5.31
C GLN A 9 -27.72 -12.55 5.09
N ARG A 10 -27.28 -12.77 3.85
CA ARG A 10 -25.84 -12.81 3.52
C ARG A 10 -25.19 -11.43 3.65
N LEU A 11 -25.88 -10.37 3.22
CA LEU A 11 -25.38 -9.00 3.34
C LEU A 11 -25.26 -8.55 4.80
N GLN A 12 -26.23 -8.91 5.64
CA GLN A 12 -26.21 -8.64 7.08
C GLN A 12 -24.95 -9.24 7.73
N SER A 13 -24.69 -10.53 7.46
CA SER A 13 -23.54 -11.25 8.00
C SER A 13 -22.20 -10.66 7.52
N ILE A 14 -22.09 -10.29 6.24
CA ILE A 14 -20.86 -9.67 5.70
C ILE A 14 -20.61 -8.29 6.32
N LYS A 15 -21.67 -7.49 6.49
CA LYS A 15 -21.58 -6.18 7.13
C LYS A 15 -21.06 -6.30 8.57
N GLU A 16 -21.62 -7.24 9.34
CA GLU A 16 -21.21 -7.48 10.72
C GLU A 16 -19.76 -7.95 10.80
N LEU A 17 -19.34 -8.84 9.90
CA LEU A 17 -17.95 -9.30 9.82
C LEU A 17 -16.98 -8.16 9.50
N ILE A 18 -17.31 -7.29 8.54
CA ILE A 18 -16.45 -6.14 8.20
C ILE A 18 -16.35 -5.18 9.38
N LEU A 19 -17.48 -4.90 10.04
CA LEU A 19 -17.50 -4.02 11.20
C LEU A 19 -16.70 -4.60 12.36
N ASP A 20 -16.83 -5.88 12.63
CA ASP A 20 -16.05 -6.59 13.65
C ASP A 20 -14.55 -6.46 13.41
N ILE A 21 -14.09 -6.76 12.19
CA ILE A 21 -12.68 -6.58 11.79
C ILE A 21 -12.22 -5.14 12.01
N CYS A 22 -13.03 -4.15 11.65
CA CYS A 22 -12.67 -2.75 11.82
C CYS A 22 -12.62 -2.29 13.30
N CYS A 23 -13.36 -2.96 14.19
CA CYS A 23 -13.47 -2.59 15.61
C CYS A 23 -12.53 -3.37 16.52
N THR A 24 -12.21 -4.62 16.19
CA THR A 24 -11.43 -5.52 17.06
C THR A 24 -9.97 -5.64 16.62
N GLU A 25 -9.69 -5.53 15.32
CA GLU A 25 -8.34 -5.67 14.78
C GLU A 25 -7.57 -4.35 14.75
N ASN A 26 -6.24 -4.47 14.73
CA ASN A 26 -5.37 -3.32 14.58
C ASN A 26 -5.48 -2.70 13.16
N ALA A 27 -5.08 -1.44 13.03
CA ALA A 27 -5.18 -0.69 11.76
C ALA A 27 -4.43 -1.35 10.58
N LYS A 28 -3.36 -2.10 10.87
CA LYS A 28 -2.58 -2.85 9.88
C LYS A 28 -3.39 -4.00 9.31
N THR A 29 -3.95 -4.84 10.18
CA THR A 29 -4.79 -5.99 9.82
C THR A 29 -6.08 -5.54 9.13
N ALA A 30 -6.77 -4.54 9.68
CA ALA A 30 -7.99 -3.98 9.09
C ALA A 30 -7.72 -3.38 7.69
N GLY A 31 -6.60 -2.67 7.52
CA GLY A 31 -6.17 -2.14 6.23
C GLY A 31 -5.86 -3.24 5.21
N MET A 32 -5.19 -4.31 5.62
CA MET A 32 -4.89 -5.44 4.74
C MET A 32 -6.18 -6.18 4.31
N ALA A 33 -7.12 -6.35 5.24
CA ALA A 33 -8.45 -6.90 4.94
C ALA A 33 -9.22 -6.02 3.94
N ALA A 34 -9.17 -4.69 4.10
CA ALA A 34 -9.80 -3.76 3.16
C ALA A 34 -9.21 -3.87 1.74
N VAL A 35 -7.88 -3.95 1.60
CA VAL A 35 -7.22 -4.14 0.30
C VAL A 35 -7.59 -5.49 -0.32
N LEU A 36 -7.73 -6.54 0.48
CA LEU A 36 -8.17 -7.85 0.01
C LEU A 36 -9.61 -7.83 -0.51
N ILE A 37 -10.55 -7.29 0.29
CA ILE A 37 -11.97 -7.16 -0.10
C ILE A 37 -12.10 -6.35 -1.39
N TRP A 38 -11.37 -5.24 -1.50
CA TRP A 38 -11.33 -4.42 -2.70
C TRP A 38 -10.87 -5.22 -3.93
N ASN A 39 -9.78 -5.97 -3.82
CA ASN A 39 -9.25 -6.75 -4.94
C ASN A 39 -10.16 -7.93 -5.33
N LEU A 40 -10.85 -8.56 -4.37
CA LEU A 40 -11.85 -9.58 -4.65
C LEU A 40 -13.04 -9.00 -5.43
N TRP A 41 -13.53 -7.83 -5.00
CA TRP A 41 -14.60 -7.12 -5.70
C TRP A 41 -14.17 -6.73 -7.13
N GLN A 42 -12.98 -6.17 -7.29
CA GLN A 42 -12.42 -5.83 -8.61
C GLN A 42 -12.29 -7.05 -9.52
N ASN A 43 -11.78 -8.18 -9.00
CA ASN A 43 -11.68 -9.41 -9.76
C ASN A 43 -13.07 -9.94 -10.18
N ARG A 44 -14.07 -9.83 -9.29
CA ARG A 44 -15.44 -10.23 -9.62
C ARG A 44 -16.02 -9.37 -10.73
N ASN A 45 -15.80 -8.05 -10.69
CA ASN A 45 -16.23 -7.13 -11.74
C ASN A 45 -15.53 -7.43 -13.07
N ASN A 46 -14.22 -7.66 -13.07
CA ASN A 46 -13.51 -8.02 -14.29
C ASN A 46 -14.02 -9.32 -14.90
N CYS A 47 -14.41 -10.30 -14.08
CA CYS A 47 -15.01 -11.53 -14.57
C CYS A 47 -16.40 -11.29 -15.18
N VAL A 48 -17.20 -10.37 -14.62
CA VAL A 48 -18.54 -10.05 -15.14
C VAL A 48 -18.47 -9.23 -16.43
N TRP A 49 -17.59 -8.25 -16.49
CA TRP A 49 -17.56 -7.24 -17.56
C TRP A 49 -16.54 -7.53 -18.66
N ASN A 50 -15.45 -8.24 -18.35
CA ASN A 50 -14.31 -8.44 -19.24
C ASN A 50 -13.97 -9.92 -19.47
N ASP A 51 -14.78 -10.86 -18.94
CA ASP A 51 -14.54 -12.31 -18.91
C ASP A 51 -13.13 -12.71 -18.41
N ASN A 52 -12.50 -11.82 -17.63
CA ASN A 52 -11.15 -12.00 -17.14
C ASN A 52 -11.19 -12.24 -15.64
N LYS A 53 -10.72 -13.43 -15.22
CA LYS A 53 -10.70 -13.84 -13.83
C LYS A 53 -9.29 -14.22 -13.42
N LEU A 54 -8.76 -13.50 -12.44
CA LEU A 54 -7.51 -13.84 -11.77
C LEU A 54 -7.73 -15.02 -10.83
N SER A 55 -6.70 -15.87 -10.75
CA SER A 55 -6.63 -16.94 -9.74
C SER A 55 -6.43 -16.36 -8.34
N ALA A 56 -6.83 -17.10 -7.31
CA ALA A 56 -6.65 -16.70 -5.91
C ALA A 56 -5.18 -16.35 -5.58
N ARG A 57 -4.22 -17.09 -6.16
CA ARG A 57 -2.79 -16.81 -6.01
C ARG A 57 -2.40 -15.45 -6.61
N GLN A 58 -2.90 -15.12 -7.80
CA GLN A 58 -2.64 -13.83 -8.45
C GLN A 58 -3.27 -12.67 -7.67
N ILE A 59 -4.47 -12.87 -7.13
CA ILE A 59 -5.12 -11.88 -6.26
C ILE A 59 -4.29 -11.68 -4.99
N GLY A 60 -3.84 -12.76 -4.33
CA GLY A 60 -3.00 -12.69 -3.15
C GLY A 60 -1.69 -11.93 -3.39
N MET A 61 -1.01 -12.22 -4.51
CA MET A 61 0.19 -11.48 -4.90
C MET A 61 -0.08 -9.99 -5.13
N LYS A 62 -1.18 -9.66 -5.84
CA LYS A 62 -1.59 -8.28 -6.10
C LYS A 62 -1.93 -7.53 -4.81
N VAL A 63 -2.65 -8.17 -3.89
CA VAL A 63 -2.99 -7.62 -2.57
C VAL A 63 -1.73 -7.34 -1.76
N GLY A 64 -0.77 -8.28 -1.73
CA GLY A 64 0.50 -8.08 -1.03
C GLY A 64 1.30 -6.90 -1.59
N GLN A 65 1.35 -6.76 -2.92
CA GLN A 65 1.99 -5.61 -3.57
C GLN A 65 1.29 -4.28 -3.24
N MET A 66 -0.03 -4.21 -3.43
CA MET A 66 -0.81 -3.00 -3.13
C MET A 66 -0.74 -2.60 -1.65
N TRP A 67 -0.73 -3.58 -0.75
CA TRP A 67 -0.56 -3.33 0.67
C TRP A 67 0.82 -2.76 0.99
N ASN A 68 1.88 -3.31 0.38
CA ASN A 68 3.24 -2.81 0.55
C ASN A 68 3.37 -1.36 0.06
N ASP A 69 2.85 -1.07 -1.14
CA ASP A 69 2.83 0.28 -1.70
C ASP A 69 2.09 1.26 -0.77
N TRP A 70 0.94 0.85 -0.24
CA TRP A 70 0.15 1.66 0.69
C TRP A 70 0.86 1.87 2.03
N ALA A 71 1.44 0.81 2.61
CA ALA A 71 2.17 0.88 3.87
C ALA A 71 3.37 1.83 3.78
N ILE A 72 4.05 1.86 2.62
CA ILE A 72 5.17 2.76 2.38
C ILE A 72 4.73 4.21 2.24
N VAL A 73 3.62 4.47 1.54
CA VAL A 73 3.04 5.83 1.46
C VAL A 73 2.65 6.34 2.84
N GLN A 74 2.12 5.47 3.69
CA GLN A 74 1.66 5.81 5.04
C GLN A 74 2.80 5.83 6.07
N GLY A 75 4.04 5.50 5.69
CA GLY A 75 5.16 5.42 6.62
C GLY A 75 4.99 4.32 7.70
N LEU A 76 4.13 3.33 7.45
CA LEU A 76 3.85 2.21 8.35
C LEU A 76 4.90 1.10 8.26
N THR A 77 5.78 1.18 7.27
CA THR A 77 7.00 0.38 7.22
C THR A 77 7.94 0.90 8.29
N GLU A 78 8.04 0.16 9.40
CA GLU A 78 9.30 0.10 10.13
C GLU A 78 10.39 -0.25 9.11
N GLU A 79 11.42 0.57 9.12
CA GLU A 79 12.62 0.51 8.30
C GLU A 79 13.15 -0.93 8.22
N GLN A 80 12.66 -1.70 7.25
CA GLN A 80 13.31 -2.94 6.85
C GLN A 80 14.58 -2.53 6.12
N ASN A 81 15.63 -2.29 6.92
CA ASN A 81 17.00 -2.28 6.49
C ASN A 81 17.27 -3.59 5.77
N TYR A 82 17.05 -3.61 4.46
CA TYR A 82 17.72 -4.55 3.59
C TYR A 82 19.20 -4.19 3.66
N THR A 83 19.91 -4.81 4.60
CA THR A 83 21.36 -4.93 4.55
C THR A 83 21.69 -5.83 3.36
N ALA A 84 21.60 -5.24 2.16
CA ALA A 84 22.27 -5.78 1.00
C ALA A 84 23.76 -5.86 1.36
N GLY A 85 24.30 -7.08 1.31
CA GLY A 85 25.62 -7.42 1.84
C GLY A 85 26.70 -6.46 1.40
N VAL A 86 27.49 -6.02 2.38
CA VAL A 86 28.74 -5.28 2.20
C VAL A 86 29.72 -6.17 1.45
N TRP A 87 30.06 -5.79 0.22
CA TRP A 87 31.34 -6.12 -0.39
C TRP A 87 32.05 -4.81 -0.74
N GLY A 88 32.95 -4.40 0.17
CA GLY A 88 34.15 -3.61 -0.11
C GLY A 88 34.01 -2.19 -0.66
N GLY A 89 34.49 -1.22 0.12
CA GLY A 89 35.14 -0.01 -0.38
C GLY A 89 34.25 1.22 -0.54
N ASP A 90 34.41 2.18 0.38
CA ASP A 90 34.23 3.62 0.20
C ASP A 90 33.10 4.08 -0.73
N GLY A 91 31.88 4.13 -0.19
CA GLY A 91 30.76 4.78 -0.85
C GLY A 91 29.79 5.34 0.17
N VAL A 92 29.60 6.66 0.16
CA VAL A 92 28.49 7.32 0.88
C VAL A 92 27.19 6.65 0.42
N VAL A 93 26.58 5.87 1.31
CA VAL A 93 25.27 5.27 1.07
C VAL A 93 24.26 6.40 1.12
N TYR A 94 23.81 6.87 -0.04
CA TYR A 94 22.55 7.62 -0.11
C TYR A 94 21.42 6.64 0.19
N THR A 95 21.02 6.54 1.46
CA THR A 95 19.76 5.90 1.81
C THR A 95 18.65 6.78 1.25
N ARG A 96 18.23 6.54 0.01
CA ARG A 96 16.96 7.10 -0.47
C ARG A 96 15.87 6.50 0.39
N SER A 97 15.10 7.35 1.06
CA SER A 97 13.96 6.87 1.83
C SER A 97 13.04 6.07 0.89
N PRO A 98 12.39 4.98 1.35
CA PRO A 98 11.47 4.20 0.52
C PRO A 98 10.49 5.12 -0.23
N ARG A 99 9.97 6.15 0.45
CA ARG A 99 9.09 7.19 -0.12
C ARG A 99 9.65 7.86 -1.39
N GLU A 100 10.94 8.20 -1.44
CA GLU A 100 11.58 8.83 -2.61
C GLU A 100 11.71 7.87 -3.80
N PHE A 101 11.92 6.58 -3.53
CA PHE A 101 11.97 5.55 -4.56
C PHE A 101 10.59 5.34 -5.21
N TYR A 102 9.51 5.35 -4.43
CA TYR A 102 8.14 5.25 -4.97
C TYR A 102 7.70 6.46 -5.77
N MET A 103 8.07 7.68 -5.34
CA MET A 103 7.81 8.90 -6.11
C MET A 103 8.51 8.90 -7.47
N HIS A 104 9.68 8.26 -7.59
CA HIS A 104 10.38 8.10 -8.86
C HIS A 104 9.78 7.04 -9.79
N ARG A 105 9.26 5.93 -9.25
CA ARG A 105 8.67 4.83 -10.05
C ARG A 105 7.33 5.21 -10.68
N ASN A 106 6.52 6.01 -9.98
CA ASN A 106 5.16 6.37 -10.41
C ASN A 106 5.04 7.77 -11.04
N GLN A 107 6.15 8.37 -11.50
CA GLN A 107 6.09 9.62 -12.27
C GLN A 107 5.59 9.36 -13.70
N PRO A 108 4.42 9.89 -14.11
CA PRO A 108 4.08 9.93 -15.53
C PRO A 108 5.08 10.85 -16.24
N HIS A 109 5.50 10.48 -17.47
CA HIS A 109 6.41 11.26 -18.30
C HIS A 109 5.83 12.64 -18.65
N SER A 110 5.90 13.60 -17.73
CA SER A 110 5.75 15.02 -18.05
C SER A 110 6.23 15.91 -16.91
N ARG A 111 7.22 16.74 -17.27
CA ARG A 111 7.78 17.91 -16.58
C ARG A 111 8.48 17.65 -15.24
N LYS A 112 9.81 17.57 -15.34
CA LYS A 112 10.73 17.80 -14.22
C LYS A 112 10.50 19.20 -13.65
N ILE A 113 9.81 19.31 -12.52
CA ILE A 113 9.90 20.49 -11.66
C ILE A 113 11.01 20.20 -10.65
N LYS A 114 12.16 20.86 -10.81
CA LYS A 114 13.23 20.86 -9.81
C LYS A 114 12.77 21.75 -8.65
N TYR A 115 12.40 21.15 -7.52
CA TYR A 115 12.31 21.89 -6.27
C TYR A 115 13.71 22.04 -5.70
N TYR A 116 14.29 23.24 -5.82
CA TYR A 116 15.38 23.66 -4.95
C TYR A 116 14.76 24.28 -3.69
N GLY A 117 14.63 23.51 -2.62
CA GLY A 117 14.46 24.02 -1.25
C GLY A 117 15.70 23.59 -0.47
N GLY A 118 16.55 24.46 0.07
CA GLY A 118 16.21 25.63 0.88
C GLY A 118 16.39 25.22 2.35
N ARG A 119 17.63 25.21 2.85
CA ARG A 119 17.89 25.09 4.29
C ARG A 119 18.96 26.09 4.73
N SER A 120 18.48 27.07 5.47
CA SER A 120 19.21 28.15 6.13
C SER A 120 20.10 27.57 7.22
N TYR A 121 21.40 27.88 7.22
CA TYR A 121 22.30 27.60 8.35
C TYR A 121 22.43 28.85 9.20
N GLY A 122 22.03 28.73 10.47
CA GLY A 122 22.17 29.77 11.48
C GLY A 122 23.63 30.08 11.78
N THR A 123 23.92 31.36 11.94
CA THR A 123 25.21 31.92 12.32
C THR A 123 25.55 31.56 13.76
N GLN A 124 26.68 30.87 13.99
CA GLN A 124 27.33 30.86 15.32
C GLN A 124 28.47 31.89 15.30
N ARG A 125 28.29 32.92 16.14
CA ARG A 125 29.26 33.98 16.41
C ARG A 125 30.20 33.45 17.49
N SER A 126 31.50 33.34 17.18
CA SER A 126 32.54 33.04 18.19
C SER A 126 32.72 34.26 19.08
N ASN A 127 32.69 34.05 20.39
CA ASN A 127 33.45 34.89 21.33
C ASN A 127 34.91 34.40 21.34
#